data_AF-A0A523S7M8-F1
#
_entry.id   AF-A0A523S7M8-F1
#
_cell.length_a   1.000
_cell.length_b   1.000
_cell.length_c   1.000
_cell.angle_alpha   90.00
_cell.angle_beta   90.00
_cell.angle_gamma   90.00
#
_symmetry.space_group_name_H-M   'P 1'
#
loop_
_entity.id
_entity.type
_entity.pdbx_description
1 polymer ?
#
loop_
_entity_poly.entity_id
_entity_poly.type
_entity_poly.pdbx_seq_one_letter_code
_entity_poly.pdbx_strand_id
1 'polypeptide(L)'
;MANKAGIALVIGLGAGIAGIALFATKAKAAPPEAPPVVIPTPADIMAAKSMGELEVWYMYIGELFITGKIDRETYEGLYDAYVSRYYELTGVAQ
;
A
#
# COMPACT_ATOMS: atom_id res chain seq x y z
N MET A 1 -15.49 2.81 -30.70
CA MET A 1 -14.09 2.59 -30.25
C MET A 1 -13.86 3.35 -28.96
N ALA A 2 -13.62 2.61 -27.87
CA ALA A 2 -12.86 2.97 -26.65
C ALA A 2 -13.30 2.01 -25.53
N ASN A 3 -12.71 0.82 -25.54
CA ASN A 3 -12.80 -0.13 -24.44
C ASN A 3 -11.97 0.46 -23.29
N LYS A 4 -12.62 0.95 -22.22
CA LYS A 4 -11.93 1.32 -20.98
C LYS A 4 -12.33 0.32 -19.91
N ALA A 5 -11.66 -0.83 -19.93
CA ALA A 5 -11.63 -1.72 -18.78
C ALA A 5 -10.94 -0.96 -17.64
N GLY A 6 -11.73 -0.50 -16.67
CA GLY A 6 -11.21 0.03 -15.42
C GLY A 6 -10.47 -1.10 -14.71
N ILE A 7 -9.16 -0.95 -14.60
CA ILE A 7 -8.29 -1.87 -13.86
C ILE A 7 -8.72 -1.78 -12.39
N ALA A 8 -9.42 -2.81 -11.91
CA ALA A 8 -9.72 -3.00 -10.50
C ALA A 8 -8.40 -3.31 -9.79
N LEU A 9 -7.76 -2.27 -9.25
CA LEU A 9 -6.57 -2.39 -8.42
C LEU A 9 -7.02 -2.91 -7.04
N VAL A 10 -7.06 -4.24 -6.90
CA VAL A 10 -7.23 -4.89 -5.59
C VAL A 10 -5.88 -4.80 -4.88
N ILE A 11 -5.65 -3.72 -4.13
CA ILE A 11 -4.54 -3.65 -3.15
C ILE A 11 -5.19 -3.51 -1.78
N GLY A 12 -5.72 -4.63 -1.32
CA GLY A 12 -6.03 -4.86 0.09
C GLY A 12 -5.04 -5.87 0.63
N LEU A 13 -3.88 -5.40 1.08
CA LEU A 13 -2.92 -6.22 1.83
C LEU A 13 -2.60 -5.50 3.15
N GLY A 14 -3.60 -5.47 4.02
CA GLY A 14 -3.50 -4.82 5.33
C GLY A 14 -4.67 -5.09 6.29
N ALA A 15 -5.67 -5.87 5.88
CA ALA A 15 -6.72 -6.39 6.76
C ALA A 15 -7.06 -7.81 6.31
N GLY A 16 -7.28 -8.72 7.27
CA GLY A 16 -7.32 -10.17 7.09
C GLY A 16 -8.08 -10.70 5.86
N ILE A 17 -7.52 -11.77 5.28
CA ILE A 17 -8.07 -12.61 4.21
C ILE A 17 -9.32 -13.39 4.70
N ALA A 18 -10.35 -12.74 5.24
CA ALA A 18 -11.54 -13.44 5.76
C ALA A 18 -12.89 -12.89 5.29
N GLY A 19 -12.95 -11.78 4.56
CA GLY A 19 -14.23 -11.10 4.26
C GLY A 19 -14.66 -11.01 2.80
N ILE A 20 -13.85 -11.45 1.84
CA ILE A 20 -14.16 -11.29 0.41
C ILE A 20 -14.99 -12.51 -0.04
N ALA A 21 -16.32 -12.44 0.03
CA ALA A 21 -17.20 -13.09 -0.97
C ALA A 21 -18.73 -12.93 -0.73
N LEU A 22 -19.26 -12.82 0.49
CA LEU A 22 -20.62 -13.36 0.72
C LEU A 22 -21.82 -12.40 0.81
N PHE A 23 -21.70 -11.09 0.58
CA PHE A 23 -22.88 -10.21 0.59
C PHE A 23 -22.94 -9.19 -0.55
N ALA A 24 -22.51 -9.60 -1.75
CA ALA A 24 -22.82 -8.90 -2.99
C ALA A 24 -24.24 -9.24 -3.48
N THR A 25 -25.30 -8.88 -2.75
CA THR A 25 -26.65 -8.81 -3.35
C THR A 25 -27.52 -7.75 -2.68
N LYS A 26 -27.80 -6.69 -3.44
CA LYS A 26 -28.87 -5.69 -3.25
C LYS A 26 -28.66 -4.63 -2.16
N ALA A 27 -27.77 -3.69 -2.42
CA ALA A 27 -27.96 -2.33 -1.94
C ALA A 27 -27.63 -1.37 -3.08
N LYS A 28 -28.58 -0.49 -3.40
CA LYS A 28 -28.42 0.63 -4.32
C LYS A 28 -27.50 1.63 -3.61
N ALA A 29 -26.19 1.34 -3.58
CA ALA A 29 -25.24 2.08 -2.77
C ALA A 29 -24.82 3.36 -3.50
N ALA A 30 -24.81 4.47 -2.76
CA ALA A 30 -24.21 5.73 -3.15
C ALA A 30 -22.84 5.53 -3.83
N PRO A 31 -22.39 6.46 -4.70
CA PRO A 31 -21.07 6.35 -5.30
C PRO A 31 -20.06 6.06 -4.19
N PRO A 32 -19.26 4.98 -4.30
CA PRO A 32 -18.35 4.60 -3.23
C PRO A 32 -17.44 5.80 -2.96
N GLU A 33 -17.61 6.43 -1.81
CA GLU A 33 -16.63 7.38 -1.31
C GLU A 33 -15.29 6.63 -1.32
N ALA A 34 -14.30 7.18 -2.01
CA ALA A 34 -13.00 6.55 -2.09
C ALA A 34 -12.51 6.31 -0.66
N PRO A 35 -12.05 5.09 -0.32
CA PRO A 35 -11.58 4.80 1.02
C PRO A 35 -10.50 5.80 1.42
N PRO A 36 -10.42 6.18 2.71
CA PRO A 36 -9.43 7.13 3.18
C PRO A 36 -8.02 6.63 2.87
N VAL A 37 -7.16 7.54 2.41
CA VAL A 37 -5.73 7.27 2.22
C VAL A 37 -5.11 7.04 3.60
N VAL A 38 -4.43 5.91 3.77
CA VAL A 38 -3.71 5.58 5.00
C VAL A 38 -2.22 5.86 4.78
N ILE A 39 -1.68 6.89 5.43
CA ILE A 39 -0.24 7.16 5.39
C ILE A 39 0.44 6.16 6.34
N PRO A 40 1.40 5.33 5.86
CA PRO A 40 2.08 4.38 6.72
C PRO A 40 3.03 5.09 7.66
N THR A 41 3.40 4.39 8.73
CA THR A 41 4.48 4.79 9.62
C THR A 41 5.75 3.98 9.31
N PRO A 42 6.93 4.45 9.73
CA PRO A 42 8.17 3.65 9.64
C PRO A 42 8.04 2.26 10.28
N ALA A 43 7.28 2.14 11.38
CA ALA A 43 7.06 0.87 12.06
C ALA A 43 6.29 -0.15 11.21
N ASP A 44 5.34 0.32 10.38
CA ASP A 44 4.58 -0.55 9.48
C ASP A 44 5.48 -1.16 8.39
N ILE A 45 6.44 -0.39 7.90
CA ILE A 45 7.43 -0.84 6.92
C ILE A 45 8.41 -1.83 7.57
N MET A 46 8.92 -1.53 8.76
CA MET A 46 9.81 -2.43 9.51
C MET A 46 9.15 -3.76 9.91
N ALA A 47 7.82 -3.80 9.98
CA ALA A 47 7.07 -5.02 10.26
C ALA A 47 6.97 -5.99 9.06
N ALA A 48 7.39 -5.59 7.85
CA ALA A 48 7.36 -6.43 6.66
C ALA A 48 8.16 -7.72 6.87
N LYS A 49 7.57 -8.88 6.62
CA LYS A 49 8.15 -10.20 6.92
C LYS A 49 8.87 -10.84 5.74
N SER A 50 8.73 -10.27 4.55
CA SER A 50 9.29 -10.80 3.31
C SER A 50 9.66 -9.68 2.34
N MET A 51 10.51 -10.02 1.37
CA MET A 51 10.85 -9.10 0.27
C MET A 51 9.61 -8.64 -0.51
N GLY A 52 8.65 -9.54 -0.75
CA GLY A 52 7.41 -9.18 -1.45
C GLY A 52 6.55 -8.17 -0.66
N GLU A 53 6.45 -8.32 0.66
CA GLU A 53 5.77 -7.32 1.51
C GLU A 53 6.50 -5.99 1.51
N LEU A 54 7.83 -6.01 1.52
CA LEU A 54 8.65 -4.80 1.50
C LEU A 54 8.58 -4.06 0.14
N GLU A 55 8.50 -4.78 -0.97
CA GLU A 55 8.28 -4.21 -2.31
C GLU A 55 6.91 -3.51 -2.44
N VAL A 56 5.87 -4.08 -1.82
CA VAL A 56 4.55 -3.42 -1.75
C VAL A 56 4.64 -2.08 -1.03
N TRP A 57 5.39 -2.02 0.08
CA TRP A 57 5.64 -0.75 0.77
C TRP A 57 6.39 0.25 -0.10
N TYR A 58 7.43 -0.17 -0.80
CA TYR A 58 8.19 0.68 -1.72
C TYR A 58 7.30 1.31 -2.80
N MET A 59 6.46 0.50 -3.45
CA MET A 59 5.51 0.99 -4.44
C MET A 59 4.51 1.98 -3.83
N TYR A 60 4.01 1.67 -2.63
CA TYR A 60 3.00 2.48 -1.97
C TYR A 60 3.52 3.85 -1.55
N ILE A 61 4.68 3.92 -0.88
CA ILE A 61 5.26 5.20 -0.47
C ILE A 61 5.64 6.08 -1.68
N GLY A 62 6.06 5.45 -2.79
CA GLY A 62 6.30 6.13 -4.06
C GLY A 62 5.01 6.72 -4.66
N GLU A 63 3.90 5.98 -4.64
CA GLU A 63 2.59 6.49 -5.08
C GLU A 63 2.14 7.68 -4.22
N LEU A 64 2.24 7.57 -2.89
CA LEU A 64 1.86 8.64 -1.97
C LEU A 64 2.64 9.93 -2.26
N PHE A 65 3.94 9.82 -2.55
CA PHE A 65 4.77 10.98 -2.86
C PHE A 65 4.44 11.58 -4.24
N ILE A 66 4.32 10.75 -5.29
CA ILE A 66 4.01 11.20 -6.66
C ILE A 66 2.62 11.84 -6.75
N THR A 67 1.66 11.34 -5.97
CA THR A 67 0.30 11.88 -5.90
C THR A 67 0.16 13.05 -4.92
N GLY A 68 1.24 13.47 -4.26
CA GLY A 68 1.26 14.62 -3.34
C GLY A 68 0.50 14.39 -2.03
N LYS A 69 0.27 13.13 -1.65
CA LYS A 69 -0.40 12.75 -0.40
C LYS A 69 0.54 12.81 0.82
N ILE A 70 1.86 12.77 0.58
CA ILE A 70 2.90 13.00 1.58
C ILE A 70 3.93 13.98 1.02
N ASP A 71 4.60 14.72 1.91
CA ASP A 71 5.71 15.58 1.54
C ASP A 71 7.04 14.81 1.42
N ARG A 72 8.10 15.53 1.05
CA ARG A 72 9.45 14.96 0.89
C ARG A 72 10.00 14.42 2.21
N GLU A 73 9.84 15.16 3.30
CA GLU A 73 10.38 14.76 4.62
C GLU A 73 9.75 13.45 5.09
N THR A 74 8.43 13.32 4.95
CA THR A 74 7.70 12.09 5.24
C THR A 74 8.15 10.95 4.33
N TYR A 75 8.31 11.21 3.03
CA TYR A 75 8.80 10.20 2.09
C TYR A 75 10.21 9.70 2.45
N GLU A 76 11.15 10.59 2.76
CA GLU A 76 12.51 10.24 3.13
C GLU A 76 12.53 9.37 4.39
N GLY A 77 11.77 9.73 5.44
CA GLY A 77 11.67 8.91 6.66
C GLY A 77 11.08 7.51 6.42
N LEU A 78 10.10 7.39 5.52
CA LEU A 78 9.53 6.10 5.14
C LEU A 78 10.49 5.28 4.26
N TYR A 79 11.23 5.94 3.39
CA TYR A 79 12.23 5.31 2.54
C TYR A 79 13.42 4.80 3.35
N ASP A 80 13.88 5.52 4.37
CA ASP A 80 14.93 5.07 5.29
C ASP A 80 14.53 3.81 6.06
N ALA A 81 13.25 3.70 6.46
CA ALA A 81 12.70 2.49 7.05
C ALA A 81 12.69 1.32 6.05
N TYR A 82 12.32 1.59 4.78
CA TYR A 82 12.40 0.59 3.71
C TYR A 82 13.82 0.07 3.52
N VAL A 83 14.81 0.97 3.42
CA VAL A 83 16.22 0.61 3.23
C VAL A 83 16.73 -0.19 4.42
N SER A 84 16.41 0.23 5.65
CA SER A 84 16.79 -0.49 6.86
C SER A 84 16.23 -1.92 6.87
N ARG A 85 14.94 -2.06 6.57
CA ARG A 85 14.29 -3.37 6.53
C ARG A 85 14.82 -4.25 5.38
N TYR A 86 15.15 -3.66 4.24
CA TYR A 86 15.77 -4.35 3.11
C TYR A 86 17.09 -5.02 3.54
N TYR A 87 17.95 -4.28 4.24
CA TYR A 87 19.21 -4.83 4.72
C TYR A 87 19.02 -5.94 5.77
N GLU A 88 18.04 -5.79 6.67
CA GLU A 88 17.70 -6.86 7.63
C GLU A 88 17.19 -8.15 6.95
N LEU A 89 16.36 -8.01 5.91
CA LEU A 89 15.80 -9.16 5.20
C LEU A 89 16.79 -9.82 4.23
N THR A 90 17.69 -9.05 3.62
CA THR A 90 18.67 -9.56 2.64
C THR A 90 19.99 -9.99 3.29
N GLY A 91 20.30 -9.52 4.49
CA GLY A 91 21.56 -9.78 5.18
C GLY A 91 22.77 -9.08 4.54
N VAL A 92 22.53 -8.13 3.62
CA VAL A 92 23.57 -7.28 3.05
C VAL A 92 23.92 -6.20 4.09
N ALA A 93 25.21 -5.97 4.35
CA ALA A 93 25.63 -4.92 5.26
C ALA A 93 25.28 -3.52 4.69
N GLN A 94 24.83 -2.61 5.56
CA GLN A 94 24.56 -1.20 5.20
C GLN A 94 25.85 -0.44 4.92
#